data_AF-A0A564ZJC6-F1
#
_entry.id   AF-A0A564ZJC6-F1
#
_cell.length_a   1.000
_cell.length_b   1.000
_cell.length_c   1.000
_cell.angle_alpha   90.00
_cell.angle_beta   90.00
_cell.angle_gamma   90.00
#
_symmetry.space_group_name_H-M   'P 1'
#
loop_
_entity.id
_entity.type
_entity.pdbx_description
1 polymer ?
#
loop_
_entity_poly.entity_id
_entity_poly.type
_entity_poly.pdbx_seq_one_letter_code
_entity_poly.pdbx_strand_id
1 'polypeptide(L)' 'MAHLITTLPIQIVPADLELARQAAAFKSGKKMSYADCFAAALAKLRKAELVTGDKEFRQVEGELKILWIG' A
#
# COMPACT_ATOMS: atom_id res chain seq x y z
N MET A 1 -16.05 8.55 -14.00
CA MET A 1 -14.74 8.37 -13.33
C MET A 1 -14.39 6.90 -13.10
N ALA A 2 -15.27 6.07 -12.52
CA ALA A 2 -15.00 4.63 -12.33
C ALA A 2 -14.67 3.86 -13.63
N HIS A 3 -15.27 4.23 -14.77
CA HIS A 3 -15.08 3.52 -16.05
C HIS A 3 -13.67 3.69 -16.66
N LEU A 4 -12.92 4.76 -16.32
CA LEU A 4 -11.57 4.96 -16.87
C LEU A 4 -10.55 4.04 -16.20
N ILE A 5 -10.66 3.89 -14.88
CA ILE A 5 -9.75 3.04 -14.09
C ILE A 5 -9.80 1.58 -14.56
N THR A 6 -10.99 1.09 -14.96
CA THR A 6 -11.17 -0.27 -15.47
C THR A 6 -10.61 -0.51 -16.88
N THR A 7 -10.23 0.55 -17.61
CA THR A 7 -9.62 0.43 -18.95
C THR A 7 -8.10 0.44 -18.93
N LEU A 8 -7.49 0.77 -17.79
CA LEU A 8 -6.05 0.77 -17.63
C LEU A 8 -5.52 -0.66 -17.49
N PRO A 9 -4.27 -0.95 -17.91
CA PRO A 9 -3.64 -2.26 -17.72
C PRO A 9 -3.17 -2.44 -16.27
N ILE A 10 -4.09 -2.27 -15.33
CA ILE A 10 -3.86 -2.36 -13.88
C ILE A 10 -4.83 -3.37 -13.28
N GLN A 11 -4.40 -4.03 -12.20
CA GLN A 11 -5.27 -4.88 -11.41
C GLN A 11 -5.78 -4.11 -10.19
N ILE A 12 -7.10 -4.02 -10.04
CA ILE A 12 -7.72 -3.51 -8.82
C ILE A 12 -7.84 -4.66 -7.83
N VAL A 13 -7.21 -4.51 -6.67
CA VAL A 13 -7.27 -5.51 -5.60
C VAL A 13 -8.28 -5.04 -4.55
N PRO A 14 -9.32 -5.83 -4.25
CA PRO A 14 -10.27 -5.49 -3.19
C PRO A 14 -9.64 -5.58 -1.81
N ALA A 15 -10.11 -4.75 -0.88
CA ALA A 15 -9.73 -4.79 0.53
C ALA A 15 -10.43 -5.94 1.25
N ASP A 16 -9.94 -7.17 1.06
CA ASP A 16 -10.42 -8.34 1.80
C ASP A 16 -9.94 -8.35 3.26
N LEU A 17 -10.40 -9.35 4.03
CA LEU A 17 -10.08 -9.46 5.45
C LEU A 17 -8.57 -9.66 5.70
N GLU A 18 -7.87 -10.37 4.83
CA GLU A 18 -6.43 -10.59 4.97
C GLU A 18 -5.67 -9.28 4.80
N LEU A 19 -5.98 -8.53 3.74
CA LEU A 19 -5.39 -7.23 3.47
C LEU A 19 -5.72 -6.23 4.58
N ALA A 20 -6.98 -6.19 5.03
CA ALA A 20 -7.40 -5.31 6.12
C ALA A 20 -6.68 -5.62 7.44
N ARG A 21 -6.50 -6.91 7.78
CA ARG A 21 -5.75 -7.32 8.98
C ARG A 21 -4.28 -6.92 8.90
N GLN A 22 -3.65 -7.08 7.74
CA GLN A 22 -2.26 -6.66 7.54
C GLN A 22 -2.11 -5.12 7.59
N ALA A 23 -3.07 -4.38 7.04
CA ALA A 23 -3.11 -2.92 7.15
C ALA A 23 -3.30 -2.46 8.60
N ALA A 24 -4.17 -3.13 9.37
CA ALA A 24 -4.35 -2.86 10.79
C ALA A 24 -3.05 -3.05 11.59
N ALA A 25 -2.25 -4.07 11.28
CA ALA A 25 -0.94 -4.27 11.91
C ALA A 25 0.03 -3.12 11.63
N PHE A 26 0.00 -2.55 10.42
CA PHE A 26 0.76 -1.32 10.12
C PHE A 26 0.20 -0.14 10.91
N LYS A 27 -1.12 0.05 10.92
CA LYS A 27 -1.77 1.19 11.56
C LYS A 27 -1.61 1.21 13.09
N SER A 28 -1.59 0.05 13.73
CA SER A 28 -1.39 -0.06 15.18
C SER A 28 0.04 0.23 15.60
N GLY A 29 1.03 -0.08 14.74
CA GLY A 29 2.45 0.07 15.05
C GLY A 29 3.10 1.35 14.53
N LYS A 30 2.45 2.07 13.59
CA LYS A 30 3.06 3.19 12.86
C LYS A 30 2.15 4.41 12.81
N LYS A 31 2.75 5.60 12.80
CA LYS A 31 2.03 6.86 12.59
C LYS A 31 1.89 7.11 11.09
N MET A 32 1.11 6.25 10.43
CA MET A 32 0.78 6.31 9.01
C MET A 32 -0.72 6.55 8.81
N SER A 33 -1.11 7.17 7.69
CA SER A 33 -2.52 7.29 7.30
C SER A 33 -3.19 5.93 7.08
N TYR A 34 -4.52 5.89 7.15
CA TYR A 34 -5.28 4.65 6.95
C TYR A 34 -5.08 4.08 5.55
N ALA A 35 -5.13 4.92 4.51
CA ALA A 35 -4.95 4.48 3.12
C ALA A 35 -3.53 3.95 2.87
N ASP A 36 -2.52 4.62 3.43
CA ASP A 36 -1.12 4.20 3.26
C ASP A 36 -0.83 2.84 3.90
N CYS A 37 -1.52 2.53 5.00
CA CYS A 37 -1.44 1.22 5.62
C CYS A 37 -1.93 0.11 4.68
N PHE A 38 -2.97 0.36 3.86
CA PHE A 38 -3.44 -0.61 2.86
C PHE A 38 -2.46 -0.76 1.70
N ALA A 39 -1.86 0.34 1.23
CA ALA A 39 -0.83 0.29 0.20
C ALA A 39 0.39 -0.52 0.68
N ALA A 40 0.91 -0.23 1.88
CA ALA A 40 2.01 -0.95 2.50
C ALA A 40 1.67 -2.44 2.73
N ALA A 41 0.46 -2.74 3.19
CA ALA A 41 -0.02 -4.10 3.41
C ALA A 41 -0.08 -4.91 2.12
N LEU A 42 -0.64 -4.34 1.05
CA LEU A 42 -0.72 -5.02 -0.24
C LEU A 42 0.67 -5.29 -0.81
N ALA A 43 1.58 -4.31 -0.74
CA ALA A 43 2.97 -4.47 -1.15
C ALA A 43 3.65 -5.60 -0.37
N LYS A 44 3.44 -5.68 0.95
CA LYS A 44 3.97 -6.76 1.80
C LYS A 44 3.48 -8.13 1.37
N LEU A 45 2.17 -8.29 1.23
CA LEU A 45 1.55 -9.59 0.93
C LEU A 45 1.92 -10.09 -0.47
N ARG A 46 2.06 -9.19 -1.43
CA ARG A 46 2.44 -9.52 -2.81
C ARG A 46 3.95 -9.54 -3.04
N LYS A 47 4.77 -9.19 -2.04
CA LYS A 47 6.22 -8.96 -2.20
C LYS A 47 6.51 -8.01 -3.36
N ALA A 48 5.66 -7.01 -3.54
CA ALA A 48 5.73 -6.04 -4.62
C ALA A 48 6.50 -4.80 -4.17
N GLU A 49 7.01 -4.04 -5.14
CA GLU A 49 7.60 -2.73 -4.90
C GLU A 49 6.50 -1.67 -4.76
N LEU A 50 6.55 -0.90 -3.67
CA LEU A 50 5.62 0.20 -3.43
C LEU A 50 6.15 1.47 -4.08
N VAL A 51 5.38 2.07 -4.99
CA VAL A 51 5.77 3.30 -5.69
C VAL A 51 5.07 4.49 -5.03
N THR A 52 5.83 5.47 -4.54
CA THR A 52 5.25 6.66 -3.87
C THR A 52 6.23 7.83 -3.80
N GLY A 53 5.70 9.04 -3.65
CA GLY A 53 6.46 10.24 -3.26
C GLY A 53 6.24 10.64 -1.80
N ASP A 54 5.39 9.91 -1.06
CA ASP A 54 4.99 10.27 0.29
C ASP A 54 5.98 9.76 1.35
N LYS A 55 6.62 10.71 2.04
CA LYS A 55 7.64 10.44 3.06
C LYS A 55 7.10 9.67 4.28
N GLU A 56 5.79 9.55 4.48
CA GLU A 56 5.22 8.70 5.54
C GLU A 56 5.71 7.24 5.42
N PHE A 57 5.97 6.77 4.20
CA PHE A 57 6.44 5.40 3.92
C PHE A 57 7.89 5.12 4.35
N ARG A 58 8.66 6.14 4.78
CA ARG A 58 10.00 5.92 5.36
C ARG A 58 9.98 4.99 6.58
N GLN A 59 8.86 4.99 7.32
CA GLN A 59 8.66 4.13 8.49
C GLN A 59 8.59 2.63 8.14
N VAL A 60 8.44 2.27 6.86
CA VAL A 60 8.33 0.88 6.37
C VAL A 60 9.42 0.47 5.38
N GLU A 61 10.44 1.31 5.14
CA GLU A 61 11.55 1.00 4.22
C GLU A 61 12.35 -0.26 4.61
N GLY A 62 12.42 -0.58 5.91
CA GLY A 62 13.07 -1.81 6.38
C GLY A 62 12.23 -3.08 6.17
N GLU A 63 10.95 -2.94 5.84
CA GLU A 63 10.01 -4.06 5.67
C GLU A 63 9.56 -4.26 4.21
N LEU A 64 9.70 -3.22 3.39
CA LEU A 64 9.17 -3.16 2.02
C LEU A 64 10.21 -2.63 1.06
N LYS A 65 10.18 -3.13 -0.18
CA LYS A 65 10.89 -2.49 -1.28
C LYS A 65 10.09 -1.26 -1.73
N ILE A 66 10.71 -0.09 -1.74
CA ILE A 66 10.05 1.17 -2.09
C ILE A 66 10.80 1.83 -3.26
N LEU A 67 10.04 2.20 -4.29
CA LEU A 67 10.49 3.06 -5.37
C LEU A 67 9.97 4.48 -5.11
N TRP A 68 10.90 5.37 -4.80
CA TRP A 68 10.59 6.77 -4.53
C TRP A 68 10.43 7.56 -5.83
N ILE A 69 9.29 8.24 -5.99
CA ILE A 69 9.02 9.14 -7.12
C ILE A 69 8.74 10.55 -6.59
N GLY A 70 9.63 11.50 -6.88
CA GLY A 70 9.52 12.90 -6.44
C GLY A 70 10.56 13.32 -5.42
#